data_AF-A0A9W5RC93-F1
#
_entry.id   AF-A0A9W5RC93-F1
#
_cell.length_a   1.000
_cell.length_b   1.000
_cell.length_c   1.000
_cell.angle_alpha   90.00
_cell.angle_beta   90.00
_cell.angle_gamma   90.00
#
_symmetry.space_group_name_H-M   'P 1'
#
loop_
_entity.id
_entity.type
_entity.pdbx_description
1 polymer ?
#
loop_
_entity_poly.entity_id
_entity_poly.type
_entity_poly.pdbx_seq_one_letter_code
_entity_poly.pdbx_strand_id
1 'polypeptide(L)'
;RDLLRADKPFFMHFIYVQNRCSTLYFYFALNTNEPWTKSWDGLDKHILMPQDYGDISDWKEHFDYLLQAFQDERYIYIDDKPLFIIYRPGHIPDCEKMLNYWNSLARENGLKGIYFAETLNSFPLPNINGFDASIQFEPFYTIAHDSSSDINKVIYDSDMQLNVWDYDKVWMYILQRSLPKKKTFPGAFVDWDNTARRKNANSSIFVGSTPEKFSIYLSKQIHRTYSFYNSEFLFINAWNEWAEGTYLEPDKKYGFSYLEGVKNAIDRGMKAYKKDESF
;
A
#
# COMPACT_ATOMS: atom_id res chain seq x y z
N ARG A 1 8.74 20.47 18.85
CA ARG A 1 10.15 20.17 19.19
C ARG A 1 10.39 18.69 19.54
N ASP A 2 9.45 17.76 19.31
CA ASP A 2 9.66 16.33 19.60
C ASP A 2 8.73 15.43 18.74
N LEU A 3 8.97 15.26 17.44
CA LEU A 3 8.10 14.38 16.62
C LEU A 3 8.80 13.42 15.64
N LEU A 4 10.13 13.44 15.51
CA LEU A 4 10.90 12.38 14.83
C LEU A 4 11.65 11.48 15.82
N ARG A 5 10.97 11.12 16.92
CA ARG A 5 11.51 10.21 17.94
C ARG A 5 11.42 8.75 17.48
N ALA A 6 12.57 8.08 17.42
CA ALA A 6 12.87 6.68 17.09
C ALA A 6 12.10 5.60 17.90
N ASP A 7 11.22 6.01 18.79
CA ASP A 7 10.60 5.21 19.86
C ASP A 7 9.09 5.00 19.70
N LYS A 8 8.53 5.24 18.50
CA LYS A 8 7.08 5.05 18.24
C LYS A 8 6.82 3.95 17.19
N PRO A 9 5.86 3.04 17.45
CA PRO A 9 5.65 1.84 16.63
C PRO A 9 5.26 2.19 15.19
N PHE A 10 6.01 1.62 14.25
CA PHE A 10 5.60 1.48 12.86
C PHE A 10 4.27 0.72 12.79
N PHE A 11 3.22 1.35 12.26
CA PHE A 11 2.02 0.65 11.83
C PHE A 11 2.15 0.35 10.34
N MET A 12 2.10 -0.93 10.00
CA MET A 12 2.65 -1.47 8.79
C MET A 12 1.60 -2.28 8.03
N HIS A 13 1.05 -1.69 6.99
CA HIS A 13 -0.17 -2.19 6.34
C HIS A 13 0.02 -2.73 4.91
N PHE A 14 1.25 -3.04 4.51
CA PHE A 14 1.48 -3.72 3.24
C PHE A 14 2.24 -5.02 3.39
N ILE A 15 1.72 -6.03 2.70
CA ILE A 15 2.47 -7.21 2.31
C ILE A 15 2.87 -7.05 0.85
N TYR A 16 4.14 -7.26 0.58
CA TYR A 16 4.58 -7.54 -0.77
C TYR A 16 4.96 -9.03 -0.89
N VAL A 17 4.58 -9.65 -2.01
CA VAL A 17 4.85 -11.06 -2.34
C VAL A 17 6.06 -11.16 -3.27
N GLN A 18 7.26 -11.41 -2.72
CA GLN A 18 8.44 -11.75 -3.53
C GLN A 18 8.59 -13.27 -3.64
N ASN A 19 8.71 -13.78 -4.86
CA ASN A 19 9.09 -15.19 -5.09
C ASN A 19 10.57 -15.24 -5.47
N ARG A 20 11.44 -15.52 -4.48
CA ARG A 20 12.80 -16.00 -4.75
C ARG A 20 12.82 -17.50 -4.48
N CYS A 21 13.10 -18.30 -5.52
CA CYS A 21 13.34 -19.75 -5.42
C CYS A 21 12.41 -20.50 -4.45
N SER A 22 11.09 -20.46 -4.71
CA SER A 22 10.09 -21.28 -3.99
C SER A 22 9.82 -20.90 -2.52
N THR A 23 10.34 -19.77 -2.04
CA THR A 23 10.08 -19.25 -0.69
C THR A 23 9.28 -17.95 -0.77
N LEU A 24 8.16 -17.90 -0.06
CA LEU A 24 7.33 -16.71 0.11
C LEU A 24 7.89 -15.87 1.25
N TYR A 25 8.33 -14.65 0.94
CA TYR A 25 8.70 -13.69 1.96
C TYR A 25 7.57 -12.67 2.14
N PHE A 26 7.08 -12.58 3.37
CA PHE A 26 6.23 -11.47 3.81
C PHE A 26 7.13 -10.37 4.32
N TYR A 27 7.18 -9.26 3.59
CA TYR A 27 7.86 -8.08 4.06
C TYR A 27 6.85 -6.98 4.37
N PHE A 28 7.15 -6.31 5.45
CA PHE A 28 6.36 -5.26 6.03
C PHE A 28 7.08 -3.94 5.71
N ALA A 29 6.44 -3.02 4.97
CA ALA A 29 7.02 -1.71 4.70
C ALA A 29 5.94 -0.65 4.49
N LEU A 30 5.74 0.25 5.47
CA LEU A 30 5.03 1.51 5.29
C LEU A 30 5.46 2.54 6.32
N ASN A 31 5.64 3.78 5.87
CA ASN A 31 5.59 4.96 6.73
C ASN A 31 4.24 5.65 6.57
N THR A 32 3.39 5.53 7.59
CA THR A 32 2.16 6.32 7.67
C THR A 32 2.55 7.76 8.03
N ASN A 33 2.78 8.62 7.04
CA ASN A 33 3.21 9.99 7.24
C ASN A 33 2.02 10.98 7.28
N GLU A 34 1.07 10.70 8.18
CA GLU A 34 -0.09 11.56 8.38
C GLU A 34 -0.36 11.81 9.87
N PRO A 35 -0.99 12.95 10.22
CA PRO A 35 -1.33 13.25 11.60
C PRO A 35 -2.18 12.12 12.18
N TRP A 36 -1.85 11.70 13.40
CA TRP A 36 -2.69 10.76 14.11
C TRP A 36 -3.98 11.47 14.47
N THR A 37 -5.05 11.04 13.84
CA THR A 37 -6.42 11.50 14.07
C THR A 37 -7.25 10.26 14.40
N LYS A 38 -8.43 10.45 14.99
CA LYS A 38 -9.34 9.31 15.22
C LYS A 38 -9.80 8.65 13.90
N SER A 39 -9.64 9.34 12.77
CA SER A 39 -10.14 8.98 11.44
C SER A 39 -9.04 9.11 10.38
N TRP A 40 -8.65 8.02 9.71
CA TRP A 40 -7.49 7.97 8.77
C TRP A 40 -7.59 8.85 7.51
N ASP A 41 -8.73 9.50 7.25
CA ASP A 41 -8.89 10.34 6.04
C ASP A 41 -8.32 11.75 6.17
N GLY A 42 -7.87 12.14 7.36
CA GLY A 42 -7.37 13.49 7.62
C GLY A 42 -8.46 14.57 7.54
N LEU A 43 -9.75 14.19 7.48
CA LEU A 43 -10.89 15.12 7.45
C LEU A 43 -11.42 15.48 8.84
N ASP A 44 -10.94 14.78 9.88
CA ASP A 44 -11.36 14.99 11.26
C ASP A 44 -10.56 16.13 11.93
N LYS A 45 -11.27 17.07 12.55
CA LYS A 45 -10.68 18.25 13.22
C LYS A 45 -10.00 17.91 14.56
N HIS A 46 -10.10 16.66 15.01
CA HIS A 46 -9.52 16.19 16.26
C HIS A 46 -8.18 15.46 16.03
N ILE A 47 -7.13 16.26 15.84
CA ILE A 47 -5.74 15.78 15.77
C ILE A 47 -5.32 15.30 17.18
N LEU A 48 -5.01 14.00 17.30
CA LEU A 48 -4.43 13.40 18.52
C LEU A 48 -2.94 13.73 18.61
N MET A 49 -2.24 13.68 17.47
CA MET A 49 -0.84 14.08 17.37
C MET A 49 -0.59 14.67 15.97
N PRO A 50 -0.11 15.93 15.88
CA PRO A 50 0.19 16.54 14.59
C PRO A 50 1.38 15.83 13.94
N GLN A 51 1.41 15.85 12.61
CA GLN A 51 2.58 15.43 11.85
C GLN A 51 3.46 16.66 11.61
N ASP A 52 4.67 16.64 12.16
CA ASP A 52 5.69 17.66 11.95
C ASP A 52 6.88 17.00 11.26
N TYR A 53 7.35 17.60 10.18
CA TYR A 53 8.47 17.08 9.38
C TYR A 53 9.80 17.74 9.76
N GLY A 54 9.78 18.72 10.67
CA GLY A 54 10.99 19.32 11.22
C GLY A 54 11.89 19.97 10.16
N ASP A 55 13.17 20.08 10.51
CA ASP A 55 14.23 20.59 9.64
C ASP A 55 15.29 19.52 9.32
N ILE A 56 16.38 19.93 8.67
CA ILE A 56 17.49 19.05 8.26
C ILE A 56 18.06 18.25 9.44
N SER A 57 18.10 18.83 10.65
CA SER A 57 18.58 18.13 11.85
C SER A 57 17.64 16.97 12.20
N ASP A 58 16.33 17.21 12.18
CA ASP A 58 15.33 16.17 12.45
C ASP A 58 15.35 15.09 11.35
N TRP A 59 15.53 15.49 10.08
CA TRP A 59 15.67 14.56 8.96
C TRP A 59 16.88 13.64 9.14
N LYS A 60 18.00 14.17 9.64
CA LYS A 60 19.20 13.38 9.91
C LYS A 60 18.94 12.38 11.05
N GLU A 61 18.34 12.82 12.14
CA GLU A 61 18.01 11.94 13.28
C GLU A 61 17.12 10.78 12.83
N HIS A 62 16.11 11.06 12.01
CA HIS A 62 15.25 10.02 11.47
C HIS A 62 15.98 9.09 10.52
N PHE A 63 16.84 9.62 9.66
CA PHE A 63 17.68 8.79 8.79
C PHE A 63 18.61 7.87 9.60
N ASP A 64 19.27 8.37 10.65
CA ASP A 64 20.19 7.59 11.49
C ASP A 64 19.43 6.44 12.19
N TYR A 65 18.18 6.67 12.57
CA TYR A 65 17.30 5.62 13.07
C TYR A 65 16.97 4.57 12.00
N LEU A 66 16.55 5.01 10.81
CA LEU A 66 16.21 4.13 9.68
C LEU A 66 17.42 3.32 9.17
N LEU A 67 18.62 3.89 9.26
CA LEU A 67 19.86 3.24 8.81
C LEU A 67 20.07 1.88 9.47
N GLN A 68 19.67 1.72 10.74
CA GLN A 68 19.75 0.44 11.45
C GLN A 68 18.90 -0.64 10.76
N ALA A 69 17.70 -0.26 10.28
CA ALA A 69 16.84 -1.17 9.53
C ALA A 69 17.38 -1.41 8.12
N PHE A 70 17.87 -0.36 7.43
CA PHE A 70 18.43 -0.50 6.09
C PHE A 70 19.60 -1.49 6.07
N GLN A 71 20.44 -1.52 7.11
CA GLN A 71 21.59 -2.42 7.18
C GLN A 71 21.23 -3.88 7.56
N ASP A 72 19.99 -4.16 7.92
CA ASP A 72 19.54 -5.52 8.22
C ASP A 72 19.42 -6.35 6.93
N GLU A 73 19.94 -7.58 6.95
CA GLU A 73 19.94 -8.49 5.79
C GLU A 73 18.53 -8.87 5.30
N ARG A 74 17.52 -8.72 6.18
CA ARG A 74 16.12 -9.00 5.88
C ARG A 74 15.43 -7.80 5.23
N TYR A 75 16.07 -6.64 5.15
CA TYR A 75 15.49 -5.46 4.54
C TYR A 75 15.30 -5.66 3.04
N ILE A 76 14.26 -5.05 2.45
CA ILE A 76 14.02 -5.17 1.01
C ILE A 76 14.91 -4.22 0.23
N TYR A 77 15.61 -4.77 -0.74
CA TYR A 77 16.43 -4.01 -1.69
C TYR A 77 15.90 -4.12 -3.12
N ILE A 78 15.92 -2.99 -3.83
CA ILE A 78 15.69 -2.89 -5.28
C ILE A 78 16.88 -2.15 -5.88
N ASP A 79 17.51 -2.73 -6.90
CA ASP A 79 18.73 -2.18 -7.53
C ASP A 79 19.84 -1.84 -6.51
N ASP A 80 20.05 -2.73 -5.53
CA ASP A 80 20.99 -2.58 -4.41
C ASP A 80 20.77 -1.31 -3.55
N LYS A 81 19.54 -0.80 -3.51
CA LYS A 81 19.12 0.27 -2.59
C LYS A 81 17.97 -0.19 -1.70
N PRO A 82 17.94 0.16 -0.40
CA PRO A 82 16.81 -0.12 0.47
C PRO A 82 15.55 0.56 -0.07
N LEU A 83 14.45 -0.19 -0.14
CA LEU A 83 13.13 0.35 -0.49
C LEU A 83 12.56 1.18 0.66
N PHE A 84 12.17 2.42 0.39
CA PHE A 84 11.48 3.28 1.34
C PHE A 84 10.19 3.83 0.75
N ILE A 85 9.06 3.55 1.38
CA ILE A 85 7.72 3.89 0.89
C ILE A 85 7.18 5.10 1.64
N ILE A 86 6.72 6.10 0.89
CA ILE A 86 6.09 7.32 1.40
C ILE A 86 4.61 7.32 1.01
N TYR A 87 3.73 7.30 2.02
CA TYR A 87 2.28 7.22 1.82
C TYR A 87 1.69 8.51 1.20
N ARG A 88 1.96 9.68 1.79
CA ARG A 88 1.46 10.99 1.33
C ARG A 88 2.61 11.95 1.06
N PRO A 89 3.29 11.87 -0.08
CA PRO A 89 4.44 12.72 -0.36
C PRO A 89 4.08 14.22 -0.36
N GLY A 90 2.85 14.57 -0.77
CA GLY A 90 2.36 15.95 -0.75
C GLY A 90 2.16 16.57 0.63
N HIS A 91 2.26 15.79 1.71
CA HIS A 91 2.23 16.31 3.07
C HIS A 91 3.61 16.74 3.58
N ILE A 92 4.70 16.32 2.92
CA ILE A 92 6.06 16.60 3.35
C ILE A 92 6.51 17.94 2.77
N PRO A 93 6.68 19.00 3.59
CA PRO A 93 7.30 20.24 3.12
C PRO A 93 8.71 19.93 2.62
N ASP A 94 9.13 20.55 1.52
CA ASP A 94 10.46 20.35 0.96
C ASP A 94 10.83 18.86 0.70
N CYS A 95 9.84 18.02 0.36
CA CYS A 95 10.02 16.59 0.12
C CYS A 95 11.22 16.28 -0.78
N GLU A 96 11.37 16.96 -1.93
CA GLU A 96 12.51 16.77 -2.83
C GLU A 96 13.87 17.01 -2.13
N LYS A 97 13.96 18.03 -1.27
CA LYS A 97 15.20 18.32 -0.52
C LYS A 97 15.47 17.22 0.50
N MET A 98 14.44 16.75 1.21
CA MET A 98 14.56 15.64 2.17
C MET A 98 15.04 14.35 1.48
N LEU A 99 14.42 13.97 0.35
CA LEU A 99 14.81 12.79 -0.42
C LEU A 99 16.26 12.87 -0.90
N ASN A 100 16.68 14.04 -1.41
CA ASN A 100 18.06 14.26 -1.84
C ASN A 100 19.04 14.18 -0.67
N TYR A 101 18.69 14.77 0.48
CA TYR A 101 19.52 14.74 1.68
C TYR A 101 19.72 13.31 2.21
N TRP A 102 18.64 12.54 2.32
CA TRP A 102 18.72 11.14 2.73
C TRP A 102 19.49 10.27 1.73
N ASN A 103 19.37 10.54 0.43
CA ASN A 103 20.18 9.87 -0.58
C ASN A 103 21.68 10.16 -0.41
N SER A 104 22.06 11.37 -0.01
CA SER A 104 23.45 11.70 0.32
C SER A 104 23.92 10.97 1.58
N LEU A 105 23.14 11.02 2.66
CA LEU A 105 23.45 10.31 3.91
C LEU A 105 23.57 8.79 3.71
N ALA A 106 22.71 8.19 2.88
CA ALA A 106 22.79 6.77 2.52
C ALA A 106 24.14 6.42 1.87
N ARG A 107 24.62 7.27 0.95
CA ARG A 107 25.92 7.07 0.29
C ARG A 107 27.09 7.26 1.23
N GLU A 108 27.01 8.25 2.11
CA GLU A 108 28.02 8.49 3.16
C GLU A 108 28.13 7.28 4.12
N ASN A 109 27.04 6.54 4.31
CA ASN A 109 26.99 5.33 5.16
C ASN A 109 27.13 4.02 4.38
N GLY A 110 27.65 4.05 3.15
CA GLY A 110 28.02 2.86 2.38
C GLY A 110 26.90 2.20 1.57
N LEU A 111 25.71 2.80 1.50
CA LEU A 111 24.61 2.36 0.63
C LEU A 111 24.72 3.02 -0.75
N LYS A 112 24.07 2.47 -1.79
CA LYS A 112 24.06 3.10 -3.13
C LYS A 112 23.08 4.30 -3.27
N GLY A 113 22.33 4.58 -2.21
CA GLY A 113 21.19 5.50 -2.17
C GLY A 113 20.00 4.80 -1.52
N ILE A 114 18.81 5.37 -1.66
CA ILE A 114 17.52 4.79 -1.23
C ILE A 114 16.63 4.66 -2.47
N TYR A 115 15.89 3.56 -2.58
CA TYR A 115 14.86 3.38 -3.61
C TYR A 115 13.54 3.95 -3.07
N PHE A 116 13.17 5.15 -3.50
CA PHE A 116 11.98 5.82 -2.99
C PHE A 116 10.75 5.44 -3.81
N ALA A 117 9.70 5.00 -3.13
CA ALA A 117 8.41 4.73 -3.75
C ALA A 117 7.29 5.58 -3.12
N GLU A 118 6.54 6.30 -3.95
CA GLU A 118 5.35 7.05 -3.52
C GLU A 118 4.09 6.18 -3.65
N THR A 119 3.11 6.33 -2.76
CA THR A 119 1.82 5.65 -2.94
C THR A 119 0.85 6.49 -3.76
N LEU A 120 0.24 5.86 -4.76
CA LEU A 120 -0.88 6.37 -5.54
C LEU A 120 -2.16 5.98 -4.80
N ASN A 121 -2.82 6.93 -4.14
CA ASN A 121 -4.04 6.71 -3.37
C ASN A 121 -5.16 7.64 -3.91
N SER A 122 -6.17 7.93 -3.10
CA SER A 122 -7.26 8.84 -3.50
C SER A 122 -6.89 10.32 -3.49
N PHE A 123 -5.74 10.69 -2.93
CA PHE A 123 -5.29 12.08 -2.86
C PHE A 123 -4.59 12.51 -4.16
N PRO A 124 -4.68 13.82 -4.52
CA PRO A 124 -3.89 14.37 -5.61
C PRO A 124 -2.40 14.17 -5.36
N LEU A 125 -1.70 13.64 -6.36
CA LEU A 125 -0.25 13.51 -6.30
C LEU A 125 0.42 14.82 -6.70
N PRO A 126 1.27 15.38 -5.85
CA PRO A 126 2.09 16.53 -6.23
C PRO A 126 3.14 16.10 -7.27
N ASN A 127 3.59 17.04 -8.09
CA ASN A 127 4.71 16.80 -9.00
C ASN A 127 6.03 16.94 -8.22
N ILE A 128 6.45 15.86 -7.54
CA ILE A 128 7.68 15.78 -6.75
C ILE A 128 8.67 14.86 -7.47
N ASN A 129 9.89 15.34 -7.69
CA ASN A 129 11.00 14.57 -8.23
C ASN A 129 11.72 13.78 -7.13
N GLY A 130 12.40 12.69 -7.50
CA GLY A 130 13.21 11.89 -6.60
C GLY A 130 12.61 10.54 -6.18
N PHE A 131 11.38 10.23 -6.62
CA PHE A 131 10.80 8.89 -6.52
C PHE A 131 11.24 8.01 -7.69
N ASP A 132 11.70 6.80 -7.39
CA ASP A 132 12.10 5.77 -8.36
C ASP A 132 10.88 5.01 -8.92
N ALA A 133 9.81 4.86 -8.13
CA ALA A 133 8.57 4.21 -8.53
C ALA A 133 7.35 4.75 -7.80
N SER A 134 6.17 4.32 -8.25
CA SER A 134 4.90 4.52 -7.52
C SER A 134 4.24 3.18 -7.16
N ILE A 135 3.39 3.16 -6.14
CA ILE A 135 2.66 1.97 -5.66
C ILE A 135 1.16 2.23 -5.73
N GLN A 136 0.38 1.37 -6.37
CA GLN A 136 -1.07 1.49 -6.37
C GLN A 136 -1.65 1.08 -5.00
N PHE A 137 -2.18 2.05 -4.24
CA PHE A 137 -2.84 1.82 -2.95
C PHE A 137 -4.30 1.43 -3.20
N GLU A 138 -4.54 0.14 -3.40
CA GLU A 138 -5.90 -0.37 -3.61
C GLU A 138 -6.68 -0.52 -2.31
N PRO A 139 -8.03 -0.36 -2.33
CA PRO A 139 -8.89 -0.12 -3.50
C PRO A 139 -9.07 1.36 -3.86
N PHE A 140 -8.57 2.29 -3.05
CA PHE A 140 -8.89 3.71 -3.21
C PHE A 140 -8.20 4.39 -4.39
N TYR A 141 -7.08 3.84 -4.85
CA TYR A 141 -6.54 4.23 -6.14
C TYR A 141 -7.56 4.00 -7.26
N THR A 142 -8.14 2.80 -7.35
CA THR A 142 -9.21 2.50 -8.32
C THR A 142 -10.38 3.46 -8.17
N ILE A 143 -10.90 3.64 -6.96
CA ILE A 143 -12.09 4.48 -6.72
C ILE A 143 -11.86 5.93 -7.17
N ALA A 144 -10.67 6.48 -6.95
CA ALA A 144 -10.39 7.87 -7.24
C ALA A 144 -10.05 8.14 -8.71
N HIS A 145 -9.43 7.18 -9.41
CA HIS A 145 -8.81 7.44 -10.71
C HIS A 145 -9.41 6.65 -11.87
N ASP A 146 -10.08 5.53 -11.61
CA ASP A 146 -10.74 4.74 -12.64
C ASP A 146 -12.21 5.17 -12.76
N SER A 147 -12.38 6.27 -13.48
CA SER A 147 -13.63 7.02 -13.65
C SER A 147 -14.67 6.30 -14.52
N SER A 148 -15.34 5.30 -13.95
CA SER A 148 -16.68 4.97 -14.41
C SER A 148 -17.70 5.32 -13.32
N SER A 149 -18.79 5.96 -13.71
CA SER A 149 -20.02 6.04 -12.92
C SER A 149 -20.61 4.66 -12.57
N ASP A 150 -20.03 3.59 -13.12
CA ASP A 150 -20.52 2.21 -13.10
C ASP A 150 -19.83 1.31 -12.07
N ILE A 151 -18.79 1.79 -11.36
CA ILE A 151 -18.44 1.22 -10.05
C ILE A 151 -19.63 1.58 -9.15
N ASN A 152 -20.66 0.76 -9.18
CA ASN A 152 -21.93 1.02 -8.51
C ASN A 152 -21.65 1.39 -7.06
N LYS A 153 -21.79 2.68 -6.74
CA LYS A 153 -22.06 3.10 -5.38
C LYS A 153 -23.47 2.65 -5.08
N VAL A 154 -23.63 1.46 -4.49
CA VAL A 154 -24.95 1.04 -4.04
C VAL A 154 -25.24 1.84 -2.79
N ILE A 155 -25.87 3.01 -2.93
CA ILE A 155 -26.28 3.79 -1.77
C ILE A 155 -27.43 3.02 -1.11
N TYR A 156 -27.09 2.13 -0.19
CA TYR A 156 -28.05 1.63 0.79
C TYR A 156 -28.13 2.68 1.88
N ASP A 157 -29.29 3.33 1.91
CA ASP A 157 -29.78 4.20 2.98
C ASP A 157 -29.31 5.67 2.95
N SER A 158 -30.29 6.57 2.78
CA SER A 158 -30.13 8.02 2.91
C SER A 158 -29.76 8.44 4.34
N ASP A 159 -30.02 7.60 5.33
CA ASP A 159 -29.90 7.94 6.75
C ASP A 159 -28.51 7.58 7.31
N MET A 160 -27.81 6.61 6.71
CA MET A 160 -26.52 6.10 7.21
C MET A 160 -25.27 6.70 6.52
N GLN A 161 -25.43 7.47 5.43
CA GLN A 161 -24.31 8.06 4.66
C GLN A 161 -23.21 7.04 4.29
N LEU A 162 -23.59 5.83 3.85
CA LEU A 162 -22.64 4.78 3.47
C LEU A 162 -22.24 4.88 1.99
N ASN A 163 -20.96 4.59 1.71
CA ASN A 163 -20.43 4.39 0.37
C ASN A 163 -20.20 2.89 0.17
N VAL A 164 -21.17 2.20 -0.42
CA VAL A 164 -21.08 0.76 -0.65
C VAL A 164 -20.64 0.49 -2.08
N TRP A 165 -19.62 -0.35 -2.25
CA TRP A 165 -19.02 -0.70 -3.53
C TRP A 165 -19.16 -2.19 -3.80
N ASP A 166 -19.35 -2.56 -5.06
CA ASP A 166 -19.33 -3.96 -5.49
C ASP A 166 -17.89 -4.45 -5.62
N TYR A 167 -17.53 -5.48 -4.83
CA TYR A 167 -16.18 -6.03 -4.78
C TYR A 167 -15.68 -6.53 -6.14
N ASP A 168 -16.53 -7.24 -6.88
CA ASP A 168 -16.16 -7.86 -8.15
C ASP A 168 -15.93 -6.77 -9.22
N LYS A 169 -16.77 -5.73 -9.21
CA LYS A 169 -16.61 -4.59 -10.12
C LYS A 169 -15.29 -3.86 -9.90
N VAL A 170 -14.92 -3.58 -8.65
CA VAL A 170 -13.65 -2.88 -8.34
C VAL A 170 -12.46 -3.72 -8.83
N TRP A 171 -12.47 -5.03 -8.59
CA TRP A 171 -11.44 -5.92 -9.11
C TRP A 171 -11.40 -5.98 -10.64
N MET A 172 -12.54 -5.91 -11.32
CA MET A 172 -12.56 -5.80 -12.78
C MET A 172 -11.82 -4.56 -13.27
N TYR A 173 -12.00 -3.40 -12.63
CA TYR A 173 -11.26 -2.19 -13.00
C TYR A 173 -9.76 -2.33 -12.76
N ILE A 174 -9.35 -2.86 -11.59
CA ILE A 174 -7.94 -3.16 -11.29
C ILE A 174 -7.31 -4.04 -12.39
N LEU A 175 -8.03 -5.09 -12.80
CA LEU A 175 -7.57 -6.07 -13.78
C LEU A 175 -7.63 -5.58 -15.24
N GLN A 176 -8.36 -4.51 -15.53
CA GLN A 176 -8.49 -3.93 -16.88
C GLN A 176 -7.66 -2.66 -17.07
N ARG A 177 -7.05 -2.13 -16.00
CA ARG A 177 -6.27 -0.89 -16.03
C ARG A 177 -5.13 -0.92 -17.05
N SER A 178 -4.89 0.19 -17.72
CA SER A 178 -3.75 0.38 -18.62
C SER A 178 -2.45 0.61 -17.85
N LEU A 179 -1.30 0.40 -18.51
CA LEU A 179 0.01 0.63 -17.86
C LEU A 179 0.22 2.10 -17.54
N PRO A 180 0.69 2.41 -16.32
CA PRO A 180 1.17 3.75 -15.99
C PRO A 180 2.40 4.13 -16.83
N LYS A 181 2.56 5.44 -17.07
CA LYS A 181 3.73 5.98 -17.80
C LYS A 181 5.04 5.89 -17.01
N LYS A 182 4.96 5.94 -15.67
CA LYS A 182 6.09 5.81 -14.75
C LYS A 182 6.19 4.36 -14.26
N LYS A 183 7.36 3.96 -13.75
CA LYS A 183 7.50 2.66 -13.08
C LYS A 183 6.49 2.59 -11.94
N THR A 184 5.64 1.57 -11.94
CA THR A 184 4.59 1.41 -10.94
C THR A 184 4.50 -0.03 -10.51
N PHE A 185 4.41 -0.24 -9.20
CA PHE A 185 4.11 -1.53 -8.61
C PHE A 185 2.60 -1.68 -8.45
N PRO A 186 1.99 -2.73 -9.01
CA PRO A 186 0.56 -2.98 -8.89
C PRO A 186 0.15 -3.22 -7.44
N GLY A 187 -1.08 -2.84 -7.13
CA GLY A 187 -1.74 -3.08 -5.86
C GLY A 187 -2.81 -4.17 -5.96
N ALA A 188 -3.17 -4.68 -4.80
CA ALA A 188 -4.27 -5.59 -4.53
C ALA A 188 -4.86 -5.26 -3.15
N PHE A 189 -6.12 -5.61 -2.91
CA PHE A 189 -6.76 -5.43 -1.61
C PHE A 189 -7.55 -6.67 -1.20
N VAL A 190 -7.65 -6.93 0.09
CA VAL A 190 -8.34 -8.12 0.62
C VAL A 190 -9.86 -7.90 0.62
N ASP A 191 -10.30 -6.96 1.46
CA ASP A 191 -11.67 -6.53 1.67
C ASP A 191 -11.62 -5.08 2.20
N TRP A 192 -12.75 -4.45 2.46
CA TRP A 192 -12.78 -3.15 3.14
C TRP A 192 -14.15 -2.85 3.77
N ASP A 193 -14.15 -2.57 5.07
CA ASP A 193 -15.26 -2.03 5.84
C ASP A 193 -14.73 -1.19 7.02
N ASN A 194 -14.91 0.14 6.95
CA ASN A 194 -14.49 1.05 8.03
C ASN A 194 -15.66 1.62 8.86
N THR A 195 -16.84 0.97 8.82
CA THR A 195 -18.02 1.39 9.60
C THR A 195 -17.77 1.38 11.11
N ALA A 196 -17.08 0.38 11.63
CA ALA A 196 -16.74 0.26 13.04
C ALA A 196 -15.90 1.46 13.52
N ARG A 197 -14.99 1.94 12.68
CA ARG A 197 -14.12 3.10 12.97
C ARG A 197 -14.88 4.42 12.87
N ARG A 198 -15.72 4.56 11.85
CA ARG A 198 -16.41 5.82 11.52
C ARG A 198 -17.79 5.97 12.15
N LYS A 199 -18.26 4.98 12.89
CA LYS A 199 -19.62 4.93 13.47
C LYS A 199 -20.68 5.21 12.40
N ASN A 200 -20.55 4.52 11.27
CA ASN A 200 -21.37 4.62 10.05
C ASN A 200 -21.20 5.90 9.21
N ALA A 201 -20.87 7.06 9.79
CA ALA A 201 -20.78 8.32 9.04
C ALA A 201 -19.72 8.30 7.92
N ASN A 202 -20.15 8.48 6.65
CA ASN A 202 -19.28 8.51 5.47
C ASN A 202 -18.33 7.29 5.38
N SER A 203 -18.83 6.12 5.78
CA SER A 203 -18.04 4.88 5.74
C SER A 203 -17.97 4.32 4.33
N SER A 204 -16.91 3.58 4.02
CA SER A 204 -16.79 2.81 2.79
C SER A 204 -16.87 1.33 3.12
N ILE A 205 -17.67 0.59 2.34
CA ILE A 205 -17.90 -0.85 2.50
C ILE A 205 -17.82 -1.50 1.12
N PHE A 206 -17.20 -2.67 1.03
CA PHE A 206 -17.14 -3.46 -0.19
C PHE A 206 -17.92 -4.75 0.02
N VAL A 207 -18.94 -4.96 -0.81
CA VAL A 207 -19.86 -6.10 -0.67
C VAL A 207 -19.50 -7.18 -1.67
N GLY A 208 -19.48 -8.42 -1.17
CA GLY A 208 -19.24 -9.61 -1.98
C GLY A 208 -17.82 -10.17 -1.90
N SER A 209 -16.96 -9.64 -1.01
CA SER A 209 -15.64 -10.21 -0.74
C SER A 209 -15.74 -11.59 -0.07
N THR A 210 -14.88 -12.52 -0.52
CA THR A 210 -14.69 -13.86 0.04
C THR A 210 -13.24 -14.28 -0.18
N PRO A 211 -12.66 -15.17 0.67
CA PRO A 211 -11.31 -15.71 0.46
C PRO A 211 -11.11 -16.34 -0.93
N GLU A 212 -12.14 -17.01 -1.46
CA GLU A 212 -12.11 -17.66 -2.77
C GLU A 212 -11.99 -16.63 -3.91
N LYS A 213 -12.83 -15.59 -3.88
CA LYS A 213 -12.78 -14.51 -4.87
C LYS A 213 -11.47 -13.75 -4.79
N PHE A 214 -11.02 -13.40 -3.58
CA PHE A 214 -9.72 -12.77 -3.37
C PHE A 214 -8.59 -13.60 -3.99
N SER A 215 -8.55 -14.91 -3.74
CA SER A 215 -7.54 -15.80 -4.34
C SER A 215 -7.58 -15.80 -5.87
N ILE A 216 -8.77 -15.82 -6.47
CA ILE A 216 -8.95 -15.77 -7.93
C ILE A 216 -8.44 -14.43 -8.49
N TYR A 217 -8.89 -13.30 -7.94
CA TYR A 217 -8.49 -11.99 -8.44
C TYR A 217 -7.02 -11.69 -8.22
N LEU A 218 -6.48 -12.05 -7.05
CA LEU A 218 -5.05 -11.94 -6.76
C LEU A 218 -4.23 -12.78 -7.75
N SER A 219 -4.68 -13.98 -8.15
CA SER A 219 -3.94 -14.79 -9.13
C SER A 219 -3.82 -14.10 -10.50
N LYS A 220 -4.88 -13.41 -10.93
CA LYS A 220 -4.90 -12.62 -12.17
C LYS A 220 -4.01 -11.39 -12.05
N GLN A 221 -4.03 -10.72 -10.90
CA GLN A 221 -3.18 -9.55 -10.67
C GLN A 221 -1.70 -9.94 -10.57
N ILE A 222 -1.37 -11.07 -9.94
CA ILE A 222 -0.02 -11.66 -9.95
C ILE A 222 0.42 -11.92 -11.39
N HIS A 223 -0.41 -12.53 -12.23
CA HIS A 223 -0.08 -12.71 -13.63
C HIS A 223 0.23 -11.38 -14.33
N ARG A 224 -0.60 -10.34 -14.12
CA ARG A 224 -0.39 -8.99 -14.66
C ARG A 224 0.89 -8.35 -14.13
N THR A 225 1.26 -8.56 -12.87
CA THR A 225 2.51 -8.05 -12.28
C THR A 225 3.72 -8.42 -13.12
N TYR A 226 3.83 -9.69 -13.52
CA TYR A 226 4.95 -10.16 -14.33
C TYR A 226 4.78 -9.86 -15.82
N SER A 227 3.62 -10.14 -16.40
CA SER A 227 3.40 -10.03 -17.86
C SER A 227 3.17 -8.59 -18.36
N PHE A 228 2.56 -7.74 -17.53
CA PHE A 228 2.13 -6.40 -17.93
C PHE A 228 2.99 -5.33 -17.26
N TYR A 229 3.13 -5.35 -15.94
CA TYR A 229 3.90 -4.33 -15.19
C TYR A 229 5.42 -4.55 -15.26
N ASN A 230 5.87 -5.70 -15.78
CA ASN A 230 7.27 -6.14 -15.77
C ASN A 230 7.91 -5.88 -14.39
N SER A 231 7.22 -6.36 -13.36
CA SER A 231 7.54 -6.13 -11.97
C SER A 231 7.61 -7.48 -11.28
N GLU A 232 8.57 -7.65 -10.40
CA GLU A 232 8.49 -8.74 -9.41
C GLU A 232 7.51 -8.31 -8.30
N PHE A 233 7.28 -7.01 -8.14
CA PHE A 233 6.58 -6.37 -7.03
C PHE A 233 5.05 -6.23 -7.17
N LEU A 234 4.25 -6.62 -6.16
CA LEU A 234 2.78 -6.46 -5.99
C LEU A 234 2.37 -6.25 -4.52
N PHE A 235 1.78 -5.11 -4.21
CA PHE A 235 1.43 -4.72 -2.84
C PHE A 235 0.00 -5.11 -2.47
N ILE A 236 -0.18 -5.81 -1.35
CA ILE A 236 -1.49 -6.23 -0.82
C ILE A 236 -1.84 -5.40 0.41
N ASN A 237 -2.93 -4.64 0.31
CA ASN A 237 -3.57 -3.95 1.42
C ASN A 237 -4.59 -4.89 2.08
N ALA A 238 -4.41 -5.37 3.31
CA ALA A 238 -3.24 -5.28 4.19
C ALA A 238 -2.96 -6.61 4.91
N TRP A 239 -1.90 -6.66 5.72
CA TRP A 239 -1.71 -7.76 6.67
C TRP A 239 -2.75 -7.74 7.79
N ASN A 240 -2.91 -6.61 8.49
CA ASN A 240 -3.62 -6.55 9.77
C ASN A 240 -4.35 -5.21 10.02
N GLU A 241 -4.91 -4.58 8.99
CA GLU A 241 -5.69 -3.35 9.16
C GLU A 241 -7.14 -3.69 9.51
N TRP A 242 -7.29 -4.19 10.75
CA TRP A 242 -8.57 -4.65 11.31
C TRP A 242 -9.62 -3.54 11.40
N ALA A 243 -9.20 -2.29 11.62
CA ALA A 243 -10.13 -1.17 11.77
C ALA A 243 -10.85 -0.80 10.46
N GLU A 244 -10.33 -1.29 9.32
CA GLU A 244 -10.88 -1.07 7.99
C GLU A 244 -11.29 -2.39 7.32
N GLY A 245 -11.35 -3.49 8.08
CA GLY A 245 -11.76 -4.81 7.59
C GLY A 245 -10.79 -5.42 6.56
N THR A 246 -9.61 -4.82 6.36
CA THR A 246 -8.65 -5.23 5.34
C THR A 246 -7.47 -5.94 5.98
N TYR A 247 -7.54 -7.27 6.05
CA TYR A 247 -6.51 -8.07 6.73
C TYR A 247 -6.36 -9.47 6.10
N LEU A 248 -5.11 -9.93 6.04
CA LEU A 248 -4.72 -11.31 5.75
C LEU A 248 -4.51 -12.13 7.03
N GLU A 249 -4.34 -11.45 8.17
CA GLU A 249 -4.11 -12.09 9.48
C GLU A 249 -5.24 -13.08 9.80
N PRO A 250 -4.91 -14.32 10.23
CA PRO A 250 -5.92 -15.33 10.54
C PRO A 250 -6.91 -14.87 11.61
N ASP A 251 -8.19 -15.18 11.38
CA ASP A 251 -9.28 -14.79 12.28
C ASP A 251 -10.13 -16.00 12.71
N LYS A 252 -11.20 -15.75 13.47
CA LYS A 252 -12.14 -16.81 13.88
C LYS A 252 -13.16 -17.20 12.80
N LYS A 253 -13.38 -16.35 11.79
CA LYS A 253 -14.44 -16.56 10.79
C LYS A 253 -13.94 -17.38 9.60
N TYR A 254 -12.78 -17.01 9.08
CA TYR A 254 -12.13 -17.57 7.91
C TYR A 254 -10.86 -18.36 8.26
N GLY A 255 -10.34 -18.26 9.48
CA GLY A 255 -9.16 -19.02 9.88
C GLY A 255 -7.96 -18.68 8.99
N PHE A 256 -7.38 -19.69 8.35
CA PHE A 256 -6.24 -19.53 7.43
C PHE A 256 -6.66 -19.29 5.96
N SER A 257 -7.94 -19.18 5.65
CA SER A 257 -8.44 -19.20 4.26
C SER A 257 -7.85 -18.09 3.39
N TYR A 258 -7.60 -16.90 3.93
CA TYR A 258 -6.94 -15.82 3.17
C TYR A 258 -5.47 -16.12 2.87
N LEU A 259 -4.73 -16.69 3.82
CA LEU A 259 -3.32 -17.08 3.63
C LEU A 259 -3.19 -18.25 2.64
N GLU A 260 -4.08 -19.24 2.75
CA GLU A 260 -4.20 -20.31 1.75
C GLU A 260 -4.58 -19.74 0.38
N GLY A 261 -5.48 -18.74 0.36
CA GLY A 261 -5.85 -17.99 -0.82
C GLY A 261 -4.67 -17.29 -1.49
N VAL A 262 -3.78 -16.63 -0.72
CA VAL A 262 -2.54 -16.03 -1.23
C VAL A 262 -1.62 -17.09 -1.83
N LYS A 263 -1.38 -18.19 -1.11
CA LYS A 263 -0.53 -19.29 -1.61
C LYS A 263 -1.06 -19.84 -2.94
N ASN A 264 -2.35 -20.16 -3.00
CA ASN A 264 -3.01 -20.66 -4.20
C ASN A 264 -2.98 -19.65 -5.35
N ALA A 265 -3.11 -18.36 -5.04
CA ALA A 265 -3.05 -17.29 -6.02
C ALA A 265 -1.66 -17.16 -6.66
N ILE A 266 -0.59 -17.29 -5.86
CA ILE A 266 0.79 -17.30 -6.35
C ILE A 266 1.02 -18.49 -7.28
N ASP A 267 0.67 -19.69 -6.84
CA ASP A 267 0.86 -20.90 -7.64
C ASP A 267 0.13 -20.81 -8.98
N ARG A 268 -1.13 -20.35 -8.96
CA ARG A 268 -1.94 -20.19 -10.17
C ARG A 268 -1.44 -19.07 -11.07
N GLY A 269 -1.17 -17.89 -10.53
CA GLY A 269 -0.72 -16.72 -11.29
C GLY A 269 0.64 -16.94 -11.95
N MET A 270 1.59 -17.52 -11.22
CA MET A 270 2.91 -17.86 -11.74
C MET A 270 2.85 -18.98 -12.80
N LYS A 271 1.97 -19.96 -12.61
CA LYS A 271 1.76 -21.03 -13.61
C LYS A 271 1.22 -20.46 -14.92
N ALA A 272 0.24 -19.56 -14.86
CA ALA A 272 -0.30 -18.89 -16.05
C ALA A 272 0.79 -18.09 -16.76
N TYR A 273 1.56 -17.29 -16.01
CA TYR A 273 2.65 -16.47 -16.57
C TYR A 273 3.71 -17.31 -17.29
N LYS A 274 4.16 -18.41 -16.66
CA LYS A 274 5.19 -19.30 -17.24
C LYS A 274 4.76 -20.02 -18.50
N LYS A 275 3.46 -20.17 -18.72
CA LYS A 275 2.90 -20.88 -19.87
C LYS A 275 2.48 -19.96 -21.01
N ASP A 276 2.63 -18.64 -20.84
CA ASP A 276 2.07 -17.64 -21.76
C ASP A 276 0.56 -17.83 -22.00
N GLU A 277 -0.14 -18.38 -20.99
CA GLU A 277 -1.59 -18.61 -21.04
C GLU A 277 -2.30 -17.36 -20.48
N SER A 278 -3.21 -16.77 -21.26
CA SER A 278 -4.11 -15.72 -20.76
C SER A 278 -5.17 -16.31 -19.80
N PHE A 279 -5.51 -15.55 -18.77
CA PHE A 279 -6.62 -15.86 -17.84
C PHE A 279 -8.01 -15.60 -18.43
#